data_AF-A0A5M3XTR8-F1
#
_entry.id   AF-A0A5M3XTR8-F1
#
_cell.length_a   1.000
_cell.length_b   1.000
_cell.length_c   1.000
_cell.angle_alpha   90.00
_cell.angle_beta   90.00
_cell.angle_gamma   90.00
#
_symmetry.space_group_name_H-M   'P 1'
#
loop_
_entity.id
_entity.type
_entity.pdbx_description
1 polymer ?
#
loop_
_entity_poly.entity_id
_entity_poly.type
_entity_poly.pdbx_seq_one_letter_code
_entity_poly.pdbx_strand_id
1 'polypeptide(L)'
;MVLPGPAVASDRSQEFKRVCYEAARHLGSKVIEITPHRDISRYGITSYHKATIANARRRFAVLCYGHLPLLAIAAPLTENSLVIDFIDDPSASAAFGSQSAFRLLARDNCKPRSR
;
A
#
# COMPACT_ATOMS: atom_id res chain seq x y z
N MET A 1 -24.19 14.34 15.86
CA MET A 1 -22.96 13.57 15.67
C MET A 1 -23.00 13.00 14.25
N VAL A 2 -22.46 13.73 13.27
CA VAL A 2 -22.59 13.38 11.85
C VAL A 2 -21.48 12.40 11.50
N LEU A 3 -21.85 11.15 11.22
CA LEU A 3 -20.94 10.16 10.62
C LEU A 3 -20.60 10.65 9.21
N PRO A 4 -19.31 10.84 8.85
CA PRO A 4 -18.97 11.13 7.46
C PRO A 4 -19.28 9.89 6.61
N GLY A 5 -20.15 10.07 5.62
CA GLY A 5 -20.61 9.02 4.72
C GLY A 5 -19.50 8.43 3.82
N PRO A 6 -19.82 7.39 3.03
CA PRO A 6 -18.88 6.55 2.27
C PRO A 6 -18.06 7.26 1.17
N ALA A 7 -18.22 8.58 0.98
CA ALA A 7 -17.50 9.36 -0.02
C ALA A 7 -15.98 9.40 0.21
N VAL A 8 -15.52 9.22 1.45
CA VAL A 8 -14.08 9.31 1.80
C VAL A 8 -13.28 8.10 1.29
N ALA A 9 -13.91 6.93 1.14
CA ALA A 9 -13.24 5.72 0.68
C ALA A 9 -12.98 5.72 -0.84
N SER A 10 -13.88 6.31 -1.61
CA SER A 10 -13.77 6.41 -3.07
C SER A 10 -12.65 7.35 -3.52
N ASP A 11 -12.48 8.48 -2.81
CA ASP A 11 -11.45 9.47 -3.10
C ASP A 11 -10.03 8.92 -2.88
N ARG A 12 -9.82 8.24 -1.74
CA ARG A 12 -8.52 7.63 -1.39
C ARG A 12 -8.13 6.47 -2.30
N SER A 13 -9.10 5.75 -2.85
CA SER A 13 -8.84 4.72 -3.84
C SER A 13 -8.26 5.29 -5.13
N GLN A 14 -8.72 6.48 -5.55
CA GLN A 14 -8.20 7.16 -6.74
C GLN A 14 -6.82 7.76 -6.47
N GLU A 15 -6.63 8.39 -5.32
CA GLU A 15 -5.34 8.91 -4.86
C GLU A 15 -4.29 7.78 -4.79
N PHE A 16 -4.65 6.63 -4.20
CA PHE A 16 -3.78 5.46 -4.13
C PHE A 16 -3.35 4.95 -5.50
N LYS A 17 -4.30 4.85 -6.44
CA LYS A 17 -4.00 4.44 -7.82
C LYS A 17 -3.02 5.42 -8.46
N ARG A 18 -3.28 6.72 -8.35
CA ARG A 18 -2.42 7.77 -8.89
C ARG A 18 -1.00 7.65 -8.35
N VAL A 19 -0.87 7.53 -7.03
CA VAL A 19 0.43 7.38 -6.36
C VAL A 19 1.17 6.12 -6.83
N CYS A 20 0.47 5.00 -6.98
CA CYS A 20 1.09 3.77 -7.49
C CYS A 20 1.57 3.92 -8.93
N TYR A 21 0.81 4.58 -9.81
CA TYR A 21 1.22 4.79 -11.20
C TYR A 21 2.39 5.77 -11.32
N GLU A 22 2.38 6.86 -10.56
CA GLU A 22 3.48 7.84 -10.55
C GLU A 22 4.77 7.23 -9.99
N ALA A 23 4.69 6.52 -8.86
CA ALA A 23 5.83 5.81 -8.29
C ALA A 23 6.35 4.72 -9.24
N ALA A 24 5.47 3.95 -9.87
CA ALA A 24 5.87 2.97 -10.88
C ALA A 24 6.63 3.65 -12.04
N ARG A 25 6.15 4.81 -12.52
CA ARG A 25 6.81 5.58 -13.58
C ARG A 25 8.20 6.06 -13.15
N HIS A 26 8.35 6.59 -11.94
CA HIS A 26 9.66 6.99 -11.41
C HIS A 26 10.64 5.80 -11.28
N LEU A 27 10.12 4.62 -10.97
CA LEU A 27 10.92 3.40 -10.81
C LEU A 27 11.19 2.66 -12.13
N GLY A 28 10.77 3.20 -13.29
CA GLY A 28 10.82 2.49 -14.56
C GLY A 28 10.06 1.16 -14.52
N SER A 29 9.02 1.09 -13.70
CA SER A 29 8.22 -0.09 -13.40
C SER A 29 6.78 0.08 -13.89
N LYS A 30 6.01 -1.01 -13.87
CA LYS A 30 4.60 -1.02 -14.23
C LYS A 30 3.77 -1.52 -13.07
N VAL A 31 2.60 -0.90 -12.89
CA VAL A 31 1.55 -1.45 -12.03
C VAL A 31 0.92 -2.63 -12.77
N ILE A 32 1.07 -3.84 -12.22
CA ILE A 32 0.59 -5.09 -12.82
C ILE A 32 -0.86 -5.36 -12.42
N GLU A 33 -1.19 -5.05 -11.17
CA GLU A 33 -2.50 -5.32 -10.62
C GLU A 33 -2.81 -4.29 -9.52
N ILE A 34 -4.05 -3.83 -9.45
CA ILE A 34 -4.57 -3.08 -8.31
C ILE A 34 -5.81 -3.82 -7.84
N THR A 35 -5.68 -4.51 -6.70
CA THR A 35 -6.79 -5.22 -6.09
C THR A 35 -7.47 -4.26 -5.10
N PRO A 36 -8.72 -3.83 -5.37
CA PRO A 36 -9.47 -3.05 -4.40
C PRO A 36 -9.85 -3.94 -3.22
N HIS A 37 -9.74 -3.39 -2.01
CA HIS A 37 -10.51 -3.77 -0.84
C HIS A 37 -10.50 -5.28 -0.52
N ARG A 38 -9.41 -5.78 0.06
CA ARG A 38 -9.47 -7.09 0.74
C ARG A 38 -9.73 -6.88 2.22
N ASP A 39 -10.76 -7.55 2.70
CA ASP A 39 -11.01 -7.71 4.12
C ASP A 39 -10.19 -8.93 4.58
N ILE A 40 -9.10 -8.70 5.32
CA ILE A 40 -8.45 -9.78 6.06
C ILE A 40 -8.74 -9.59 7.55
N SER A 41 -10.03 -9.55 7.87
CA SER A 41 -10.62 -9.56 9.22
C SER A 41 -9.97 -10.58 10.15
N ARG A 42 -9.48 -11.71 9.61
CA ARG A 42 -8.69 -12.72 10.34
C ARG A 42 -7.43 -12.17 11.04
N TYR A 43 -6.89 -11.03 10.58
CA TYR A 43 -5.73 -10.36 11.17
C TYR A 43 -6.06 -9.03 11.84
N GLY A 44 -7.35 -8.72 12.03
CA GLY A 44 -7.78 -7.43 12.58
C GLY A 44 -7.53 -6.24 11.64
N ILE A 45 -7.18 -6.49 10.38
CA ILE A 45 -6.97 -5.45 9.36
C ILE A 45 -8.23 -5.37 8.50
N THR A 46 -9.16 -4.51 8.90
CA THR A 46 -10.31 -4.14 8.09
C THR A 46 -9.89 -3.08 7.07
N SER A 47 -10.09 -3.39 5.78
CA SER A 47 -9.99 -2.46 4.64
C SER A 47 -8.59 -1.97 4.25
N TYR A 48 -7.93 -2.67 3.31
CA TYR A 48 -6.74 -2.15 2.61
C TYR A 48 -6.83 -2.31 1.08
N HIS A 49 -6.17 -1.41 0.36
CA HIS A 49 -5.94 -1.49 -1.08
C HIS A 49 -4.57 -2.08 -1.34
N LYS A 50 -4.45 -2.94 -2.36
CA LYS A 50 -3.18 -3.55 -2.77
C LYS A 50 -2.88 -3.15 -4.21
N ALA A 51 -1.64 -2.75 -4.48
CA ALA A 51 -1.11 -2.65 -5.82
C ALA A 51 0.15 -3.52 -5.95
N THR A 52 0.30 -4.22 -7.06
CA THR A 52 1.51 -4.96 -7.40
C THR A 52 2.28 -4.16 -8.44
N ILE A 53 3.53 -3.79 -8.13
CA ILE A 53 4.41 -3.07 -9.04
C ILE A 53 5.57 -4.00 -9.43
N ALA A 54 5.85 -4.08 -10.73
CA ALA A 54 6.91 -4.93 -11.24
C ALA A 54 7.65 -4.30 -12.43
N ASN A 55 8.91 -4.68 -12.59
CA ASN A 55 9.72 -4.49 -13.79
C ASN A 55 10.51 -5.78 -14.08
N ALA A 56 11.38 -5.76 -15.09
CA ALA A 56 12.17 -6.93 -15.49
C ALA A 56 13.10 -7.50 -14.40
N ARG A 57 13.36 -6.73 -13.32
CA ARG A 57 14.32 -7.09 -12.27
C ARG A 57 13.71 -7.18 -10.87
N ARG A 58 12.51 -6.62 -10.65
CA ARG A 58 11.93 -6.41 -9.33
C ARG A 58 10.41 -6.55 -9.37
N ARG A 59 9.84 -7.13 -8.32
CA ARG A 59 8.41 -7.16 -8.06
C ARG A 59 8.18 -6.90 -6.58
N PHE A 60 7.24 -6.03 -6.26
CA PHE A 60 6.85 -5.73 -4.89
C PHE A 60 5.37 -5.35 -4.82
N ALA A 61 4.80 -5.45 -3.63
CA ALA A 61 3.44 -5.02 -3.34
C ALA A 61 3.46 -3.70 -2.57
N VAL A 62 2.46 -2.87 -2.83
CA VAL A 62 2.20 -1.63 -2.10
C VAL A 62 0.83 -1.78 -1.46
N LEU A 63 0.79 -1.58 -0.16
CA LEU A 63 -0.42 -1.68 0.65
C LEU A 63 -0.81 -0.29 1.13
N CYS A 64 -2.08 0.07 0.95
CA CYS A 64 -2.64 1.29 1.51
C CYS A 64 -3.78 0.94 2.45
N TYR A 65 -3.75 1.49 3.67
CA TYR A 65 -4.90 1.35 4.55
C TYR A 65 -6.07 2.19 4.01
N GLY A 66 -7.28 1.64 3.93
CA GLY A 66 -8.42 2.34 3.32
C GLY A 66 -8.85 3.58 4.11
N HIS A 67 -8.63 3.55 5.42
CA HIS A 67 -9.07 4.61 6.33
C HIS A 67 -7.97 5.56 6.80
N LEU A 68 -6.70 5.33 6.44
CA LEU A 68 -5.56 6.14 6.86
C LEU A 68 -4.62 6.40 5.68
N PRO A 69 -3.99 7.58 5.57
CA PRO A 69 -3.03 7.88 4.52
C PRO A 69 -1.69 7.19 4.81
N LEU A 70 -1.70 5.86 4.92
CA LEU A 70 -0.55 5.03 5.25
C LEU A 70 -0.27 4.07 4.09
N LEU A 71 0.98 4.10 3.62
CA LEU A 71 1.49 3.16 2.62
C LEU A 71 2.54 2.26 3.25
N ALA A 72 2.57 1.00 2.83
CA ALA A 72 3.63 0.07 3.17
C ALA A 72 4.09 -0.68 1.93
N ILE A 73 5.39 -0.94 1.84
CA ILE A 73 5.99 -1.72 0.77
C ILE A 73 6.25 -3.12 1.32
N ALA A 74 5.79 -4.12 0.58
CA ALA A 74 5.91 -5.52 0.96
C ALA A 74 6.48 -6.35 -0.20
N ALA A 75 7.00 -7.52 0.14
CA ALA A 75 7.31 -8.55 -0.84
C ALA A 75 6.06 -8.90 -1.68
N PRO A 76 6.23 -9.49 -2.87
CA PRO A 76 5.11 -9.91 -3.70
C PRO A 76 4.14 -10.80 -2.92
N LEU A 77 2.94 -10.30 -2.69
CA LEU A 77 1.88 -11.06 -2.01
C LEU A 77 1.20 -11.99 -3.02
N THR A 78 1.33 -13.29 -2.81
CA THR A 78 0.50 -14.28 -3.51
C THR A 78 -0.87 -14.37 -2.84
N GLU A 79 -1.90 -14.86 -3.54
CA GLU A 79 -3.25 -14.95 -2.97
C GLU A 79 -3.34 -15.84 -1.72
N ASN A 80 -2.37 -16.75 -1.56
CA ASN A 80 -2.25 -17.65 -0.41
C ASN A 80 -1.23 -17.15 0.62
N SER A 81 -0.58 -16.00 0.39
CA SER A 81 0.37 -15.42 1.34
C SER A 81 -0.38 -14.86 2.53
N LEU A 82 -0.32 -15.62 3.62
CA LEU A 82 -0.87 -15.27 4.92
C LEU A 82 0.04 -14.36 5.74
N VAL A 83 1.27 -14.15 5.29
CA VAL A 83 2.28 -13.32 5.94
C VAL A 83 2.63 -12.17 5.01
N ILE A 84 2.54 -10.96 5.52
CA ILE A 84 3.01 -9.75 4.84
C ILE A 84 4.44 -9.52 5.29
N ASP A 85 5.40 -9.73 4.39
CA ASP A 85 6.80 -9.42 4.64
C ASP A 85 7.10 -8.01 4.14
N PHE A 86 7.31 -7.08 5.07
CA PHE A 86 7.62 -5.69 4.73
C PHE A 86 9.07 -5.56 4.31
N ILE A 87 9.28 -4.90 3.17
CA ILE A 87 10.62 -4.69 2.60
C ILE A 87 10.97 -3.21 2.63
N ASP A 88 12.19 -2.91 3.05
CA ASP A 88 12.76 -1.57 2.93
C ASP A 88 13.59 -1.50 1.64
N ASP A 89 12.95 -1.18 0.52
CA ASP A 89 13.66 -0.88 -0.73
C ASP A 89 13.86 0.63 -0.83
N PRO A 90 15.10 1.16 -0.74
CA PRO A 90 15.35 2.59 -0.67
C PRO A 90 14.91 3.33 -1.94
N SER A 91 14.98 2.68 -3.11
CA SER A 91 14.50 3.25 -4.37
C SER A 91 12.98 3.41 -4.36
N ALA A 92 12.24 2.37 -3.94
CA ALA A 92 10.80 2.43 -3.79
C ALA A 92 10.41 3.43 -2.70
N SER A 93 11.07 3.42 -1.55
CA SER A 93 10.83 4.37 -0.47
C SER A 93 11.03 5.81 -0.89
N ALA A 94 12.04 6.10 -1.73
CA ALA A 94 12.22 7.44 -2.31
C ALA A 94 11.12 7.80 -3.31
N ALA A 95 10.71 6.86 -4.17
CA ALA A 95 9.64 7.07 -5.14
C ALA A 95 8.29 7.39 -4.46
N PHE A 96 7.95 6.68 -3.38
CA PHE A 96 6.73 6.94 -2.60
C PHE A 96 6.88 8.10 -1.61
N GLY A 97 8.06 8.29 -1.01
CA GLY A 97 8.31 9.35 -0.04
C GLY A 97 8.28 10.76 -0.64
N SER A 98 8.46 10.88 -1.96
CA SER A 98 8.27 12.14 -2.69
C SER A 98 6.80 12.58 -2.80
N GLN A 99 5.84 11.74 -2.38
CA GLN A 99 4.42 11.97 -2.58
C GLN A 99 3.74 12.33 -1.25
N SER A 100 3.25 13.57 -1.15
CA SER A 100 2.72 14.17 0.09
C SER A 100 1.35 13.64 0.53
N ALA A 101 0.65 12.87 -0.30
CA ALA A 101 -0.67 12.33 0.01
C ALA A 101 -0.65 11.15 0.99
N PHE A 102 0.49 10.46 1.13
CA PHE A 102 0.60 9.27 1.94
C PHE A 102 1.89 9.23 2.76
N ARG A 103 1.79 8.73 3.98
CA ARG A 103 2.94 8.47 4.84
C ARG A 103 3.39 7.03 4.67
N LEU A 104 4.65 6.85 4.25
CA LEU A 104 5.27 5.54 4.14
C LEU A 104 5.62 4.97 5.52
N LEU A 105 5.17 3.76 5.80
CA LEU A 105 5.55 2.95 6.94
C LEU A 105 6.81 2.15 6.56
N ALA A 106 7.94 2.56 7.12
CA ALA A 106 9.15 1.73 7.14
C ALA A 106 8.94 0.51 8.05
N ARG A 107 9.69 -0.57 7.81
CA ARG A 107 9.61 -1.81 8.60
C ARG A 107 9.74 -1.55 10.11
N ASP A 108 10.57 -0.59 10.51
CA ASP A 108 10.78 -0.19 11.91
C ASP A 108 9.54 0.43 12.58
N ASN A 109 8.58 0.95 11.82
CA ASN A 109 7.32 1.51 12.34
C ASN A 109 6.20 0.46 12.42
N CYS A 110 6.41 -0.75 11.90
CA CYS A 110 5.45 -1.87 11.92
C CYS A 110 5.71 -2.86 13.06
N LYS A 111 6.25 -2.42 14.20
CA LYS A 111 6.21 -3.24 15.41
C LYS A 111 4.79 -3.23 15.98
N PRO A 112 4.18 -4.41 16.23
CA PRO A 112 2.99 -4.43 17.08
C PRO A 112 3.40 -3.80 18.42
N ARG A 113 2.67 -2.77 18.85
CA ARG A 113 2.71 -2.34 20.25
C ARG A 113 2.09 -3.49 21.05
N SER A 114 2.92 -4.44 21.46
CA SER A 114 2.60 -5.36 22.54
C SER A 114 2.34 -4.50 23.78
N ARG A 115 1.09 -4.46 24.23
CA ARG A 115 0.70 -3.96 25.54
C ARG A 115 0.18 -5.13 26.34
#